data_AF-A0AAT9T1A5-F1
#
_entry.id   AF-A0AAT9T1A5-F1
#
_cell.length_a   1.000
_cell.length_b   1.000
_cell.length_c   1.000
_cell.angle_alpha   90.00
_cell.angle_beta   90.00
_cell.angle_gamma   90.00
#
_symmetry.space_group_name_H-M   'P 1'
#
loop_
_entity.id
_entity.type
_entity.pdbx_description
1 polymer ?
#
loop_
_entity_poly.entity_id
_entity_poly.type
_entity_poly.pdbx_seq_one_letter_code
_entity_poly.pdbx_strand_id
1 'polypeptide(L)'
;MSTALATLQAARSAGIEIEADGSRLRLRSAIPPSRILLGALRQNEPEIIEMLTPGEDGRSPEDWACRFDEIAGQREYEDHMPRPEAEACARQCCITEWLACHPGRSTTEAEDVFARIGMTTRNLLRPALATPDDQPNRPGQPIRRAS
;
A
#
# COMPACT_ATOMS: atom_id res chain seq x y z
N MET A 1 6.74 -0.99 6.05
CA MET A 1 5.63 -0.70 6.98
C MET A 1 6.17 0.17 8.10
N SER A 2 5.66 1.40 8.25
CA SER A 2 6.00 2.25 9.38
C SER A 2 5.45 1.64 10.68
N THR A 3 6.21 1.76 11.77
CA THR A 3 5.78 1.35 13.12
C THR A 3 4.55 2.13 13.57
N ALA A 4 4.40 3.40 13.16
CA ALA A 4 3.24 4.22 13.48
C ALA A 4 1.95 3.67 12.86
N LEU A 5 1.98 3.37 11.55
CA LEU A 5 0.83 2.77 10.85
C LEU A 5 0.43 1.43 11.48
N ALA A 6 1.40 0.55 11.73
CA ALA A 6 1.13 -0.74 12.35
C ALA A 6 0.52 -0.57 13.76
N THR A 7 0.99 0.41 14.53
CA THR A 7 0.46 0.73 15.85
C THR A 7 -0.98 1.25 15.76
N LEU A 8 -1.26 2.14 14.81
CA LEU A 8 -2.59 2.69 14.54
C LEU A 8 -3.56 1.56 14.16
N GLN A 9 -3.18 0.71 13.20
CA GLN A 9 -3.97 -0.46 12.77
C GLN A 9 -4.23 -1.45 13.91
N ALA A 10 -3.22 -1.72 14.75
CA ALA A 10 -3.38 -2.58 15.92
C ALA A 10 -4.38 -2.01 16.91
N ALA A 11 -4.38 -0.68 17.12
CA ALA A 11 -5.34 -0.04 18.00
C ALA A 11 -6.77 -0.06 17.45
N ARG A 12 -6.94 0.21 16.14
CA ARG A 12 -8.23 0.06 15.45
C ARG A 12 -8.77 -1.37 15.57
N SER A 13 -7.90 -2.37 15.35
CA SER A 13 -8.24 -3.79 15.48
C SER A 13 -8.63 -4.19 16.91
N ALA A 14 -8.11 -3.48 17.92
CA ALA A 14 -8.49 -3.63 19.32
C ALA A 14 -9.80 -2.89 19.68
N GLY A 15 -10.49 -2.29 18.71
CA GLY A 15 -11.72 -1.53 18.93
C GLY A 15 -11.48 -0.19 19.63
N ILE A 16 -10.30 0.40 19.45
CA ILE A 16 -9.98 1.74 19.93
C ILE A 16 -10.21 2.73 18.80
N GLU A 17 -11.14 3.66 19.02
CA GLU A 17 -11.29 4.83 18.18
C GLU A 17 -10.15 5.80 18.50
N ILE A 18 -9.37 6.14 17.47
CA ILE A 18 -8.28 7.10 17.55
C ILE A 18 -8.60 8.29 16.65
N GLU A 19 -8.46 9.48 17.20
CA GLU A 19 -8.64 10.75 16.48
C GLU A 19 -7.43 11.65 16.77
N ALA A 20 -6.97 12.40 15.78
CA ALA A 20 -6.06 13.51 16.01
C ALA A 20 -6.84 14.70 16.57
N ASP A 21 -6.38 15.25 17.69
CA ASP A 21 -6.88 16.48 18.32
C ASP A 21 -5.71 17.47 18.40
N GLY A 22 -5.51 18.22 17.32
CA GLY A 22 -4.36 19.09 17.15
C GLY A 22 -3.04 18.31 17.27
N SER A 23 -2.31 18.53 18.36
CA SER A 23 -1.02 17.90 18.63
C SER A 23 -1.09 16.69 19.57
N ARG A 24 -2.30 16.14 19.81
CA ARG A 24 -2.50 14.98 20.69
C ARG A 24 -3.39 13.93 20.06
N LEU A 25 -3.24 12.70 20.51
CA LEU A 25 -4.19 11.63 20.20
C LEU A 25 -5.32 11.60 21.23
N ARG A 26 -6.55 11.59 20.73
CA ARG A 26 -7.75 11.28 21.51
C ARG A 26 -8.11 9.82 21.28
N LEU A 27 -8.26 9.08 22.38
CA LEU A 27 -8.61 7.66 22.37
C LEU A 27 -10.00 7.48 22.96
N ARG A 28 -10.87 6.70 22.29
CA ARG A 28 -12.12 6.19 22.87
C ARG A 28 -12.13 4.68 22.75
N SER A 29 -12.51 4.01 23.82
CA SER A 29 -12.67 2.57 23.83
C SER A 29 -13.64 2.16 24.92
N ALA A 30 -14.40 1.09 24.67
CA ALA A 30 -15.28 0.49 25.67
C ALA A 30 -14.50 -0.27 26.76
N ILE A 31 -13.27 -0.71 26.47
CA ILE A 31 -12.42 -1.49 27.37
C ILE A 31 -11.08 -0.76 27.55
N PRO A 32 -10.51 -0.71 28.77
CA PRO A 32 -9.19 -0.11 28.98
C PRO A 32 -8.12 -0.72 28.06
N PRO A 33 -7.42 0.09 27.25
CA PRO A 33 -6.34 -0.39 26.38
C PRO A 33 -5.17 -0.98 27.18
N SER A 34 -4.44 -1.92 26.57
CA SER A 34 -3.25 -2.49 27.20
C SER A 34 -2.14 -1.43 27.36
N ARG A 35 -1.36 -1.51 28.44
CA ARG A 35 -0.22 -0.59 28.67
C ARG A 35 0.82 -0.63 27.56
N ILE A 36 1.00 -1.80 26.93
CA ILE A 36 1.93 -1.97 25.81
C ILE A 36 1.46 -1.15 24.61
N LEU A 37 0.17 -1.23 24.27
CA LEU A 37 -0.41 -0.47 23.17
C LEU A 37 -0.38 1.03 23.44
N LEU A 38 -0.69 1.46 24.67
CA LEU A 38 -0.57 2.87 25.06
C LEU A 38 0.88 3.38 24.99
N GLY A 39 1.86 2.54 25.35
CA GLY A 39 3.28 2.85 25.21
C GLY A 39 3.68 3.04 23.73
N ALA A 40 3.23 2.14 22.86
CA ALA A 40 3.47 2.22 21.42
C ALA A 40 2.80 3.46 20.80
N LEU A 41 1.53 3.74 21.16
CA LEU A 41 0.81 4.92 20.69
C LEU A 41 1.53 6.21 21.09
N ARG A 42 1.98 6.30 22.35
CA ARG A 42 2.72 7.47 22.83
C ARG A 42 4.07 7.63 22.14
N GLN A 43 4.77 6.53 21.86
CA GLN A 43 6.07 6.58 21.21
C GLN A 43 5.97 7.06 19.75
N ASN A 44 4.86 6.74 19.07
CA ASN A 44 4.63 7.09 17.67
C ASN A 44 3.62 8.24 17.49
N GLU A 45 3.22 8.92 18.58
CA GLU A 45 2.17 9.95 18.59
C GLU A 45 2.31 11.00 17.47
N PRO A 46 3.47 11.66 17.26
CA PRO A 46 3.57 12.70 16.22
C PRO A 46 3.35 12.13 14.81
N GLU A 47 3.89 10.95 14.52
CA GLU A 47 3.73 10.32 13.21
C GLU A 47 2.29 9.83 13.00
N ILE A 48 1.64 9.30 14.04
CA ILE A 48 0.22 8.92 13.97
C ILE A 48 -0.66 10.15 13.76
N ILE A 49 -0.35 11.29 14.39
CA ILE A 49 -1.07 12.55 14.15
C ILE A 49 -0.92 12.98 12.69
N GLU A 50 0.29 12.95 12.13
CA GLU A 50 0.50 13.23 10.70
C GLU A 50 -0.32 12.29 9.81
N MET A 51 -0.41 11.01 10.18
CA MET A 51 -1.17 10.00 9.44
C MET A 51 -2.69 10.17 9.51
N LEU A 52 -3.19 10.77 10.59
CA LEU A 52 -4.61 11.04 10.82
C LEU A 52 -5.02 12.43 10.32
N THR A 53 -4.05 13.29 10.01
CA THR A 53 -4.32 14.64 9.54
C THR A 53 -4.67 14.61 8.05
N PRO A 54 -5.86 15.09 7.65
CA PRO A 54 -6.23 15.16 6.23
C PRO A 54 -5.30 16.08 5.44
N GLY A 55 -4.97 15.66 4.22
CA GLY A 55 -4.26 16.49 3.24
C GLY A 55 -5.17 17.54 2.57
N GLU A 56 -4.64 18.19 1.53
CA GLU A 56 -5.39 19.18 0.73
C GLU A 56 -6.63 18.57 0.03
N ASP A 57 -6.59 17.27 -0.23
CA ASP A 57 -7.67 16.46 -0.78
C ASP A 57 -8.74 16.04 0.24
N GLY A 58 -8.57 16.42 1.50
CA GLY A 58 -9.46 16.03 2.60
C GLY A 58 -9.35 14.56 2.99
N ARG A 59 -8.35 13.83 2.47
CA ARG A 59 -8.05 12.44 2.85
C ARG A 59 -6.76 12.41 3.67
N SER A 60 -6.79 11.69 4.78
CA SER A 60 -5.60 11.44 5.57
C SER A 60 -4.74 10.34 4.91
N PRO A 61 -3.44 10.27 5.25
CA PRO A 61 -2.62 9.12 4.86
C PRO A 61 -3.21 7.75 5.30
N GLU A 62 -3.92 7.67 6.44
CA GLU A 62 -4.65 6.45 6.84
C GLU A 62 -5.80 6.12 5.86
N ASP A 63 -6.54 7.13 5.37
CA ASP A 63 -7.63 6.92 4.40
C ASP A 63 -7.10 6.37 3.07
N TRP A 64 -5.95 6.85 2.64
CA TRP A 64 -5.27 6.34 1.45
C TRP A 64 -4.82 4.89 1.59
N ALA A 65 -4.32 4.50 2.78
CA ALA A 65 -3.98 3.11 3.07
C ALA A 65 -5.23 2.22 3.07
N CYS A 66 -6.32 2.68 3.68
CA CYS A 66 -7.61 1.97 3.69
C CYS A 66 -8.15 1.75 2.27
N ARG A 67 -8.12 2.79 1.43
CA ARG A 67 -8.55 2.71 0.03
C ARG A 67 -7.74 1.70 -0.77
N PHE A 68 -6.44 1.62 -0.52
CA PHE A 68 -5.58 0.62 -1.16
C PHE A 68 -5.91 -0.81 -0.74
N ASP A 69 -6.09 -1.05 0.56
CA ASP A 69 -6.46 -2.38 1.04
C ASP A 69 -7.84 -2.81 0.52
N GLU A 70 -8.78 -1.87 0.39
CA GLU A 70 -10.08 -2.08 -0.24
C GLU A 70 -9.93 -2.51 -1.70
N ILE A 71 -9.20 -1.75 -2.52
CA ILE A 71 -9.01 -2.09 -3.95
C ILE A 71 -8.23 -3.40 -4.10
N ALA A 72 -7.17 -3.62 -3.31
CA ALA A 72 -6.40 -4.85 -3.35
C ALA A 72 -7.25 -6.07 -2.96
N GLY A 73 -8.09 -5.93 -1.92
CA GLY A 73 -9.07 -6.94 -1.56
C GLY A 73 -10.04 -7.20 -2.71
N GLN A 74 -10.63 -6.15 -3.29
CA GLN A 74 -11.56 -6.29 -4.41
C GLN A 74 -10.92 -7.06 -5.59
N ARG A 75 -9.70 -6.69 -6.01
CA ARG A 75 -8.99 -7.37 -7.11
C ARG A 75 -8.65 -8.83 -6.79
N GLU A 76 -8.31 -9.11 -5.54
CA GLU A 76 -8.03 -10.47 -5.09
C GLU A 76 -9.29 -11.35 -5.11
N TYR A 77 -10.41 -10.81 -4.62
CA TYR A 77 -11.66 -11.58 -4.49
C TYR A 77 -12.48 -11.65 -5.78
N GLU A 78 -12.71 -10.51 -6.45
CA GLU A 78 -13.57 -10.42 -7.63
C GLU A 78 -12.85 -10.82 -8.91
N ASP A 79 -11.61 -10.37 -9.11
CA ASP A 79 -10.83 -10.64 -10.32
C ASP A 79 -9.92 -11.87 -10.17
N HIS A 80 -9.92 -12.52 -9.01
CA HIS A 80 -9.07 -13.68 -8.67
C HIS A 80 -7.56 -13.42 -8.89
N MET A 81 -7.12 -12.17 -8.77
CA MET A 81 -5.72 -11.81 -8.91
C MET A 81 -4.92 -12.30 -7.70
N PRO A 82 -3.71 -12.86 -7.89
CA PRO A 82 -2.80 -13.09 -6.77
C PRO A 82 -2.54 -11.78 -6.00
N ARG A 83 -2.45 -11.86 -4.67
CA ARG A 83 -2.25 -10.68 -3.81
C ARG A 83 -1.18 -9.69 -4.31
N PRO A 84 0.01 -10.11 -4.79
CA PRO A 84 0.99 -9.16 -5.32
C PRO A 84 0.54 -8.39 -6.57
N GLU A 85 -0.25 -9.02 -7.44
CA GLU A 85 -0.80 -8.39 -8.65
C GLU A 85 -1.97 -7.45 -8.29
N ALA A 86 -2.82 -7.88 -7.36
CA ALA A 86 -3.89 -7.07 -6.81
C ALA A 86 -3.36 -5.78 -6.14
N GLU A 87 -2.31 -5.89 -5.32
CA GLU A 87 -1.64 -4.75 -4.70
C GLU A 87 -0.98 -3.82 -5.73
N ALA A 88 -0.35 -4.37 -6.77
CA ALA A 88 0.22 -3.56 -7.85
C ALA A 88 -0.86 -2.76 -8.60
N CYS A 89 -2.01 -3.39 -8.87
CA CYS A 89 -3.17 -2.72 -9.46
C CYS A 89 -3.73 -1.63 -8.54
N ALA A 90 -3.94 -1.95 -7.26
CA ALA A 90 -4.43 -1.01 -6.25
C ALA A 90 -3.53 0.22 -6.13
N ARG A 91 -2.19 0.03 -6.14
CA ARG A 91 -1.23 1.14 -6.14
C ARG A 91 -1.44 2.07 -7.34
N GLN A 92 -1.56 1.51 -8.54
CA GLN A 92 -1.76 2.32 -9.74
C GLN A 92 -3.09 3.10 -9.69
N CYS A 93 -4.15 2.47 -9.19
CA CYS A 93 -5.44 3.14 -8.97
C CYS A 93 -5.32 4.29 -7.95
N CYS A 94 -4.70 4.06 -6.79
CA CYS A 94 -4.52 5.09 -5.76
C CYS A 94 -3.67 6.28 -6.27
N ILE A 95 -2.62 6.02 -7.05
CA ILE A 95 -1.83 7.10 -7.68
C ILE A 95 -2.69 7.92 -8.63
N THR A 96 -3.49 7.28 -9.48
CA THR A 96 -4.39 7.98 -10.40
C THR A 96 -5.44 8.80 -9.66
N GLU A 97 -6.06 8.26 -8.60
CA GLU A 97 -7.01 9.00 -7.77
C GLU A 97 -6.34 10.19 -7.06
N TRP A 98 -5.14 10.01 -6.51
CA TRP A 98 -4.42 11.08 -5.82
C TRP A 98 -4.04 12.22 -6.76
N LEU A 99 -3.55 11.91 -7.97
CA LEU A 99 -3.22 12.92 -8.98
C LEU A 99 -4.46 13.69 -9.44
N ALA A 100 -5.63 13.05 -9.48
CA ALA A 100 -6.89 13.72 -9.81
C ALA A 100 -7.30 14.73 -8.72
N CYS A 101 -6.95 14.47 -7.46
CA CYS A 101 -7.17 15.39 -6.34
C CYS A 101 -6.10 16.48 -6.21
N HIS A 102 -4.90 16.29 -6.77
CA HIS A 102 -3.78 17.22 -6.64
C HIS A 102 -3.26 17.71 -8.01
N PRO A 103 -4.00 18.60 -8.70
CA PRO A 103 -3.58 19.11 -10.00
C PRO A 103 -2.24 19.83 -9.92
N GLY A 104 -1.32 19.50 -10.84
CA GLY A 104 0.03 20.08 -10.90
C GLY A 104 1.08 19.33 -10.09
N ARG A 105 0.68 18.30 -9.32
CA ARG A 105 1.63 17.36 -8.70
C ARG A 105 2.06 16.27 -9.68
N SER A 106 3.19 15.67 -9.38
CA SER A 106 3.80 14.61 -10.17
C SER A 106 3.54 13.23 -9.59
N THR A 107 3.70 12.20 -10.43
CA THR A 107 3.64 10.80 -9.99
C THR A 107 4.66 10.52 -8.88
N THR A 108 5.88 11.06 -8.97
CA THR A 108 6.91 10.84 -7.95
C THR A 108 6.49 11.38 -6.58
N GLU A 109 5.87 12.55 -6.51
CA GLU A 109 5.32 13.08 -5.26
C GLU A 109 4.24 12.16 -4.68
N ALA A 110 3.36 11.61 -5.53
CA ALA A 110 2.36 10.64 -5.11
C ALA A 110 3.04 9.37 -4.54
N GLU A 111 4.04 8.84 -5.24
CA GLU A 111 4.78 7.65 -4.82
C GLU A 111 5.49 7.84 -3.48
N ASP A 112 6.02 9.03 -3.20
CA ASP A 112 6.64 9.36 -1.92
C ASP A 112 5.61 9.37 -0.78
N VAL A 113 4.42 9.94 -1.02
CA VAL A 113 3.30 9.90 -0.06
C VAL A 113 2.91 8.44 0.25
N PHE A 114 2.73 7.63 -0.79
CA PHE A 114 2.35 6.22 -0.65
C PHE A 114 3.46 5.36 -0.01
N ALA A 115 4.73 5.66 -0.29
CA ALA A 115 5.86 4.97 0.33
C ALA A 115 5.90 5.19 1.85
N ARG A 116 5.59 6.41 2.33
CA ARG A 116 5.54 6.74 3.77
C ARG A 116 4.48 5.94 4.52
N ILE A 117 3.33 5.69 3.90
CA ILE A 117 2.28 4.84 4.47
C ILE A 117 2.46 3.34 4.18
N GLY A 118 3.65 2.92 3.74
CA GLY A 118 3.94 1.51 3.56
C GLY A 118 3.22 0.85 2.39
N MET A 119 2.62 1.62 1.48
CA MET A 119 2.11 1.19 0.18
C MET A 119 3.27 1.04 -0.82
N THR A 120 4.32 0.36 -0.38
CA THR A 120 5.48 0.02 -1.19
C THR A 120 5.36 -1.43 -1.61
N THR A 121 5.54 -1.66 -2.91
CA THR A 121 5.53 -3.00 -3.48
C THR A 121 6.70 -3.80 -2.91
N ARG A 122 6.46 -4.58 -1.86
CA ARG A 122 7.44 -5.52 -1.34
C ARG A 122 7.45 -6.78 -2.20
N ASN A 123 7.69 -6.62 -3.51
CA ASN A 123 8.21 -7.62 -4.46
C ASN A 123 7.93 -7.24 -5.93
N LEU A 124 8.62 -6.23 -6.47
CA LEU A 124 8.83 -6.13 -7.93
C LEU A 124 10.30 -6.29 -8.34
N LEU A 125 11.14 -6.81 -7.46
CA LEU A 125 12.40 -7.44 -7.86
C LEU A 125 12.24 -8.96 -7.93
N ARG A 126 11.36 -9.41 -8.83
CA ARG A 126 11.68 -10.62 -9.60
C ARG A 126 11.87 -10.14 -11.03
N PRO A 127 13.09 -10.17 -11.60
CA PRO A 127 13.21 -9.95 -13.03
C PRO A 127 12.29 -10.97 -13.70
N ALA A 128 11.46 -10.50 -14.63
CA ALA A 128 10.90 -11.39 -15.63
C ALA A 128 12.09 -12.11 -16.26
N LEU A 129 12.33 -13.35 -15.86
CA LEU A 129 13.05 -14.28 -16.70
C LEU A 129 12.16 -14.39 -17.93
N ALA A 130 12.46 -13.56 -18.93
CA ALA A 130 12.18 -13.88 -20.30
C ALA A 130 12.73 -15.31 -20.49
N THR A 131 11.83 -16.29 -20.53
CA THR A 131 12.17 -17.58 -21.11
C THR A 131 12.48 -17.28 -22.57
N PRO A 132 13.71 -17.50 -23.06
CA PRO A 132 13.99 -17.43 -24.48
C PRO A 132 13.49 -18.73 -25.09
N ASP A 133 12.18 -18.90 -25.22
CA ASP A 133 11.60 -20.05 -25.95
C ASP A 133 10.29 -19.68 -26.65
N ASP A 134 10.30 -18.52 -27.31
CA ASP A 134 9.34 -18.22 -28.35
C ASP A 134 10.09 -17.66 -29.57
N GLN A 135 10.93 -18.51 -30.17
CA GLN A 135 11.35 -18.32 -31.55
C GLN A 135 10.28 -18.92 -32.47
N PRO A 136 9.66 -18.14 -33.37
CA PRO A 136 8.75 -18.71 -34.34
C PRO A 136 9.55 -19.59 -35.31
N ASN A 137 9.11 -20.84 -35.37
CA ASN A 137 9.45 -21.90 -36.30
C ASN A 137 9.93 -21.39 -37.69
N ARG A 138 11.21 -21.60 -38.03
CA ARG A 138 11.70 -21.44 -39.42
C ARG A 138 11.66 -22.79 -40.14
N PRO A 139 10.94 -22.92 -41.28
CA PRO A 139 11.01 -24.14 -42.07
C PRO A 139 12.28 -24.16 -42.93
N GLY A 140 13.01 -25.28 -42.84
CA GLY A 140 13.92 -25.74 -43.88
C GLY A 140 15.41 -25.47 -43.67
N GLN A 141 16.15 -26.48 -43.19
CA GLN A 141 17.45 -26.85 -43.76
C GLN A 141 17.71 -28.38 -43.62
N PRO A 142 18.37 -29.02 -44.60
CA PRO A 142 18.46 -30.47 -44.71
C PRO A 142 19.56 -31.09 -43.86
N ILE A 143 19.28 -32.29 -43.35
CA ILE A 143 20.21 -33.12 -42.56
C ILE A 143 21.24 -33.76 -43.51
N ARG A 144 22.53 -33.38 -43.40
CA ARG A 144 23.62 -34.16 -44.01
C ARG A 144 24.15 -35.18 -42.99
N ARG A 145 23.95 -36.46 -43.31
CA ARG A 145 24.58 -37.60 -42.64
C ARG A 145 26.09 -37.59 -42.93
N ALA A 146 26.90 -37.78 -41.89
CA ALA A 146 28.30 -38.14 -42.05
C ALA A 146 28.40 -39.66 -42.25
N SER A 147 29.10 -40.06 -43.30
CA SER A 147 29.70 -41.38 -43.46
C SER A 147 31.16 -41.31 -43.03
#